data_AF-A0A2E9AHU5-F1
#
_entry.id   AF-A0A2E9AHU5-F1
#
_cell.length_a   1.000
_cell.length_b   1.000
_cell.length_c   1.000
_cell.angle_alpha   90.00
_cell.angle_beta   90.00
_cell.angle_gamma   90.00
#
_symmetry.space_group_name_H-M   'P 1'
#
loop_
_entity.id
_entity.type
_entity.pdbx_description
1 polymer ?
#
loop_
_entity_poly.entity_id
_entity_poly.type
_entity_poly.pdbx_seq_one_letter_code
_entity_poly.pdbx_strand_id
1 'polypeptide(L)'
;MKPIFFITVIVAIFLGLVIFWLAGGPGYITPDADRTEVQGDQPALATHDAGPQAGAADPADDETAQAVAEPPGFCERDFDQVAEREADVPELQEAGGLVYIFEREARLDDPYGCADFYLAHGLDIDAADPREDSEKLTGLFYAIQRNDPKMLRFMIDHGADLEQRAGKNDTRAMGYAYFLAIKDQRIDRNRIIGMLDSELTRQASANDAPAADASAAQRSDAA
;
A
#
# COMPACT_ATOMS: atom_id res chain seq x y z
N MET A 1 32.54 21.51 -42.76
CA MET A 1 32.05 22.06 -41.48
C MET A 1 32.69 21.24 -40.36
N LYS A 2 33.46 21.89 -39.48
CA LYS A 2 34.45 21.23 -38.61
C LYS A 2 33.75 20.67 -37.34
N PRO A 3 33.89 19.36 -37.02
CA PRO A 3 33.20 18.71 -35.90
C PRO A 3 33.60 19.26 -34.52
N ILE A 4 34.69 20.02 -34.45
CA ILE A 4 35.21 20.66 -33.24
C ILE A 4 34.25 21.74 -32.70
N PHE A 5 33.51 22.42 -33.59
CA PHE A 5 32.60 23.51 -33.19
C PHE A 5 31.33 22.99 -32.50
N PHE A 6 30.89 21.77 -32.81
CA PHE A 6 29.69 21.17 -32.20
C PHE A 6 29.97 20.69 -30.76
N ILE A 7 31.16 20.14 -30.51
CA ILE A 7 31.53 19.65 -29.18
C ILE A 7 31.66 20.82 -28.18
N THR A 8 32.20 21.96 -28.60
CA THR A 8 32.34 23.14 -27.73
C THR A 8 31.00 23.76 -27.32
N VAL A 9 30.00 23.72 -28.21
CA VAL A 9 28.65 24.24 -27.90
C VAL A 9 27.93 23.32 -26.92
N ILE A 10 28.05 22.00 -27.07
CA ILE A 10 27.42 21.02 -26.18
C ILE A 10 28.04 21.10 -24.76
N VAL A 11 29.36 21.23 -24.65
CA VAL A 11 30.03 21.35 -23.34
C VAL A 11 29.65 22.65 -22.62
N ALA A 12 29.46 23.75 -23.34
CA ALA A 12 29.01 25.02 -22.75
C ALA A 12 27.57 24.97 -22.21
N ILE A 13 26.67 24.26 -22.91
CA ILE A 13 25.27 24.08 -22.47
C ILE A 13 25.21 23.20 -21.21
N PHE A 14 25.99 22.11 -21.17
CA PHE A 14 26.05 21.24 -19.98
C PHE A 14 26.65 21.94 -18.76
N LEU A 15 27.70 22.75 -18.94
CA LEU A 15 28.27 23.54 -17.84
C LEU A 15 27.29 24.61 -17.32
N GLY A 16 26.50 25.25 -18.21
CA GLY A 16 25.48 26.22 -17.81
C GLY A 16 24.34 25.60 -16.99
N LEU A 17 23.87 24.41 -17.37
CA LEU A 17 22.79 23.72 -16.66
C LEU A 17 23.21 23.20 -15.27
N VAL A 18 24.47 22.76 -15.11
CA VAL A 18 24.99 22.32 -13.81
C VAL A 18 25.17 23.50 -12.84
N ILE A 19 25.59 24.67 -13.34
CA ILE A 19 25.68 25.90 -12.52
C ILE A 19 24.30 26.39 -12.10
N PHE A 20 23.30 26.31 -13.00
CA PHE A 20 21.91 26.67 -12.69
C PHE A 20 21.29 25.76 -11.61
N TRP A 21 21.71 24.49 -11.55
CA TRP A 21 21.25 23.56 -10.50
C TRP A 21 21.95 23.74 -9.16
N LEU A 22 23.20 24.24 -9.15
CA LEU A 22 23.95 24.51 -7.91
C LEU A 22 23.63 25.87 -7.26
N ALA A 23 23.03 26.81 -8.00
CA ALA A 23 22.77 28.18 -7.54
C ALA A 23 21.40 28.43 -6.89
N GLY A 24 20.63 27.37 -6.57
CA GLY A 24 19.38 27.48 -5.82
C GLY A 24 18.14 27.62 -6.69
N GLY A 25 17.40 26.51 -6.81
CA GLY A 25 16.05 26.50 -7.37
C GLY A 25 15.02 27.24 -6.49
N PRO A 26 13.84 27.57 -7.05
CA PRO A 26 12.89 28.51 -6.46
C PRO A 26 12.33 28.05 -5.11
N GLY A 27 12.28 29.01 -4.18
CA GLY A 27 11.85 28.83 -2.81
C GLY A 27 10.41 28.38 -2.63
N TYR A 28 10.22 27.51 -1.66
CA TYR A 28 8.90 27.15 -1.14
C TYR A 28 8.45 28.24 -0.17
N ILE A 29 7.29 28.81 -0.46
CA ILE A 29 6.52 29.67 0.44
C ILE A 29 6.09 28.81 1.63
N THR A 30 6.45 29.23 2.84
CA THR A 30 5.88 28.69 4.08
C THR A 30 4.74 29.61 4.52
N PRO A 31 3.54 29.10 4.82
CA PRO A 31 2.51 29.91 5.47
C PRO A 31 2.81 30.06 6.96
N ASP A 32 2.54 31.26 7.44
CA ASP A 32 2.83 31.84 8.75
C ASP A 32 2.49 30.97 9.96
N ALA A 33 3.47 30.86 10.86
CA ALA A 33 3.23 30.61 12.27
C ALA A 33 3.08 31.96 12.97
N ASP A 34 1.85 32.48 13.06
CA ASP A 34 1.54 33.58 13.97
C ASP A 34 1.40 33.00 15.39
N ARG A 35 2.48 33.16 16.14
CA ARG A 35 2.58 32.83 17.56
C ARG A 35 2.57 34.15 18.31
N THR A 36 1.39 34.65 18.67
CA THR A 36 1.28 35.73 19.64
C THR A 36 1.49 35.16 21.04
N GLU A 37 2.71 35.36 21.53
CA GLU A 37 3.07 35.39 22.94
C GLU A 37 2.19 36.41 23.68
N VAL A 38 1.45 35.98 24.70
CA VAL A 38 1.13 36.82 25.85
C VAL A 38 1.52 36.06 27.12
N GLN A 39 2.55 36.61 27.74
CA GLN A 39 3.17 36.26 29.00
C GLN A 39 2.30 36.72 30.19
N GLY A 40 2.29 35.96 31.29
CA GLY A 40 1.89 36.50 32.59
C GLY A 40 1.37 35.50 33.63
N ASP A 41 2.28 35.06 34.52
CA ASP A 41 2.13 34.88 35.97
C ASP A 41 0.98 34.03 36.59
N GLN A 42 1.40 32.97 37.30
CA GLN A 42 0.71 32.31 38.43
C GLN A 42 0.74 33.20 39.71
N PRO A 43 0.16 32.79 40.87
CA PRO A 43 -1.06 32.01 41.19
C PRO A 43 -1.91 32.69 42.32
N ALA A 44 -3.15 32.23 42.60
CA ALA A 44 -3.72 32.13 43.97
C ALA A 44 -5.21 31.70 44.01
N LEU A 45 -5.47 30.62 44.77
CA LEU A 45 -6.47 30.43 45.84
C LEU A 45 -7.86 31.14 45.80
N ALA A 46 -8.88 30.26 45.91
CA ALA A 46 -10.01 30.28 46.85
C ALA A 46 -11.39 30.88 46.46
N THR A 47 -12.37 29.96 46.53
CA THR A 47 -13.71 30.05 47.15
C THR A 47 -14.92 30.71 46.47
N HIS A 48 -16.03 29.96 46.61
CA HIS A 48 -17.43 30.34 46.87
C HIS A 48 -18.47 30.47 45.75
N ASP A 49 -19.59 29.81 46.07
CA ASP A 49 -20.93 29.74 45.48
C ASP A 49 -21.55 31.06 44.99
N ALA A 50 -22.38 31.00 43.94
CA ALA A 50 -23.82 31.28 44.01
C ALA A 50 -24.46 31.52 42.62
N GLY A 51 -25.48 30.71 42.29
CA GLY A 51 -26.79 31.13 41.77
C GLY A 51 -26.93 31.75 40.36
N PRO A 52 -28.11 31.58 39.71
CA PRO A 52 -28.23 31.66 38.25
C PRO A 52 -28.74 33.01 37.75
N GLN A 53 -28.26 33.45 36.58
CA GLN A 53 -28.94 34.48 35.80
C GLN A 53 -29.03 34.09 34.33
N ALA A 54 -30.28 34.02 33.88
CA ALA A 54 -30.67 33.93 32.49
C ALA A 54 -30.30 35.24 31.77
N GLY A 55 -29.54 35.11 30.69
CA GLY A 55 -29.32 36.15 29.71
C GLY A 55 -29.48 35.52 28.33
N ALA A 56 -30.52 35.93 27.62
CA ALA A 56 -30.71 35.59 26.21
C ALA A 56 -29.53 36.15 25.41
N ALA A 57 -28.86 35.27 24.67
CA ALA A 57 -27.90 35.63 23.63
C ALA A 57 -28.34 34.94 22.33
N ASP A 58 -28.30 35.72 21.26
CA ASP A 58 -28.65 35.37 19.88
C ASP A 58 -28.13 34.00 19.43
N PRO A 59 -28.88 33.26 18.60
CA PRO A 59 -28.32 32.13 17.86
C PRO A 59 -27.44 32.70 16.74
N ALA A 60 -26.18 33.00 17.06
CA ALA A 60 -25.16 33.17 16.06
C ALA A 60 -24.88 31.80 15.44
N ASP A 61 -25.42 31.60 14.25
CA ASP A 61 -24.86 30.82 13.13
C ASP A 61 -23.81 29.78 13.55
N ASP A 62 -24.30 28.64 14.05
CA ASP A 62 -23.52 27.41 14.15
C ASP A 62 -23.42 26.81 12.74
N GLU A 63 -22.64 27.45 11.86
CA GLU A 63 -22.07 26.81 10.68
C GLU A 63 -21.03 25.80 11.17
N THR A 64 -21.53 24.71 11.75
CA THR A 64 -20.81 23.45 11.82
C THR A 64 -20.54 23.07 10.37
N ALA A 65 -19.32 23.37 9.91
CA ALA A 65 -18.78 22.82 8.70
C ALA A 65 -18.87 21.30 8.82
N GLN A 66 -19.94 20.74 8.26
CA GLN A 66 -20.10 19.31 8.09
C GLN A 66 -18.91 18.88 7.24
N ALA A 67 -17.93 18.25 7.89
CA ALA A 67 -16.94 17.46 7.20
C ALA A 67 -17.76 16.47 6.36
N VAL A 68 -17.82 16.70 5.04
CA VAL A 68 -18.46 15.79 4.12
C VAL A 68 -17.72 14.48 4.30
N ALA A 69 -18.36 13.51 4.95
CA ALA A 69 -17.77 12.21 5.17
C ALA A 69 -17.43 11.65 3.78
N GLU A 70 -16.15 11.36 3.54
CA GLU A 70 -15.78 10.68 2.31
C GLU A 70 -16.62 9.40 2.20
N PRO A 71 -17.10 9.07 1.00
CA PRO A 71 -17.91 7.87 0.82
C PRO A 71 -17.15 6.64 1.34
N PRO A 72 -17.85 5.67 1.95
CA PRO A 72 -17.22 4.46 2.47
C PRO A 72 -16.43 3.76 1.35
N GLY A 73 -15.23 3.27 1.67
CA GLY A 73 -14.41 2.50 0.74
C GLY A 73 -15.04 1.15 0.43
N PHE A 74 -14.40 0.36 -0.43
CA PHE A 74 -14.91 -0.94 -0.89
C PHE A 74 -15.24 -1.92 0.25
N CYS A 75 -14.48 -1.87 1.35
CA CYS A 75 -14.62 -2.80 2.48
C CYS A 75 -15.51 -2.27 3.62
N GLU A 76 -15.87 -0.99 3.58
CA GLU A 76 -16.69 -0.33 4.62
C GLU A 76 -18.19 -0.26 4.24
N ARG A 77 -18.57 -0.82 3.08
CA ARG A 77 -19.96 -0.89 2.61
C ARG A 77 -20.71 -2.10 3.21
N ASP A 78 -22.03 -2.10 3.05
CA ASP A 78 -22.90 -3.20 3.49
C ASP A 78 -22.62 -4.50 2.69
N PHE A 79 -22.33 -5.59 3.42
CA PHE A 79 -21.99 -6.89 2.86
C PHE A 79 -23.22 -7.65 2.33
N ASP A 80 -24.43 -7.23 2.67
CA ASP A 80 -25.67 -7.85 2.17
C ASP A 80 -25.91 -7.52 0.68
N GLN A 81 -25.22 -6.53 0.13
CA GLN A 81 -25.34 -6.08 -1.26
C GLN A 81 -24.31 -6.77 -2.18
N VAL A 82 -24.30 -8.10 -2.18
CA VAL A 82 -23.30 -8.93 -2.89
C VAL A 82 -23.13 -8.54 -4.36
N ALA A 83 -24.24 -8.40 -5.11
CA ALA A 83 -24.18 -8.09 -6.54
C ALA A 83 -23.54 -6.71 -6.83
N GLU A 84 -23.71 -5.74 -5.95
CA GLU A 84 -23.08 -4.42 -6.08
C GLU A 84 -21.58 -4.53 -5.83
N ARG A 85 -21.18 -5.33 -4.84
CA ARG A 85 -19.76 -5.54 -4.53
C ARG A 85 -19.03 -6.34 -5.58
N GLU A 86 -19.67 -7.35 -6.17
CA GLU A 86 -19.10 -8.07 -7.32
C GLU A 86 -18.82 -7.11 -8.50
N ALA A 87 -19.69 -6.13 -8.72
CA ALA A 87 -19.51 -5.14 -9.77
C ALA A 87 -18.32 -4.17 -9.50
N ASP A 88 -17.90 -4.02 -8.25
CA ASP A 88 -16.75 -3.17 -7.87
C ASP A 88 -15.40 -3.77 -8.27
N VAL A 89 -15.30 -5.08 -8.58
CA VAL A 89 -14.01 -5.76 -8.79
C VAL A 89 -13.09 -5.01 -9.76
N PRO A 90 -13.54 -4.55 -10.95
CA PRO A 90 -12.69 -3.78 -11.85
C PRO A 90 -12.23 -2.45 -11.26
N GLU A 91 -13.10 -1.76 -10.53
CA GLU A 91 -12.80 -0.46 -9.94
C GLU A 91 -11.82 -0.58 -8.77
N LEU A 92 -11.98 -1.63 -7.95
CA LEU A 92 -11.04 -1.99 -6.89
C LEU A 92 -9.68 -2.36 -7.49
N GLN A 93 -9.65 -3.13 -8.58
CA GLN A 93 -8.42 -3.48 -9.28
C GLN A 93 -7.64 -2.23 -9.72
N GLU A 94 -8.32 -1.27 -10.37
CA GLU A 94 -7.74 0.02 -10.78
C GLU A 94 -7.32 0.90 -9.59
N ALA A 95 -8.01 0.76 -8.45
CA ALA A 95 -7.66 1.46 -7.22
C ALA A 95 -6.43 0.87 -6.51
N GLY A 96 -5.88 -0.28 -6.93
CA GLY A 96 -4.74 -0.94 -6.30
C GLY A 96 -5.02 -2.37 -5.81
N GLY A 97 -6.22 -2.88 -6.04
CA GLY A 97 -6.62 -4.25 -5.72
C GLY A 97 -6.38 -4.61 -4.25
N LEU A 98 -5.64 -5.70 -4.02
CA LEU A 98 -5.29 -6.14 -2.67
C LEU A 98 -4.42 -5.13 -1.91
N VAL A 99 -3.52 -4.42 -2.60
CA VAL A 99 -2.68 -3.40 -1.96
C VAL A 99 -3.56 -2.29 -1.39
N TYR A 100 -4.59 -1.87 -2.12
CA TYR A 100 -5.56 -0.88 -1.65
C TYR A 100 -6.25 -1.32 -0.35
N ILE A 101 -6.72 -2.56 -0.29
CA ILE A 101 -7.37 -3.11 0.92
C ILE A 101 -6.40 -3.06 2.11
N PHE A 102 -5.19 -3.57 1.94
CA PHE A 102 -4.23 -3.71 3.04
C PHE A 102 -3.51 -2.42 3.42
N GLU A 103 -3.47 -1.39 2.56
CA GLU A 103 -3.08 -0.03 2.94
C GLU A 103 -4.05 0.59 3.95
N ARG A 104 -5.32 0.19 3.88
CA ARG A 104 -6.38 0.68 4.75
C ARG A 104 -6.67 -0.23 5.94
N GLU A 105 -5.89 -1.30 6.13
CA GLU A 105 -6.12 -2.35 7.13
C GLU A 105 -6.52 -1.81 8.51
N ALA A 106 -5.87 -0.75 9.01
CA ALA A 106 -6.13 -0.17 10.33
C ALA A 106 -7.52 0.51 10.48
N ARG A 107 -8.24 0.76 9.38
CA ARG A 107 -9.59 1.33 9.36
C ARG A 107 -10.67 0.28 9.14
N LEU A 108 -10.29 -0.97 8.86
CA LEU A 108 -11.19 -2.04 8.50
C LEU A 108 -11.41 -2.96 9.69
N ASP A 109 -12.67 -3.33 9.94
CA ASP A 109 -13.03 -4.32 10.95
C ASP A 109 -12.52 -5.71 10.57
N ASP A 110 -12.65 -6.08 9.30
CA ASP A 110 -12.17 -7.35 8.74
C ASP A 110 -11.52 -7.19 7.34
N PRO A 111 -10.24 -6.78 7.28
CA PRO A 111 -9.54 -6.62 6.01
C PRO A 111 -9.33 -7.94 5.26
N TYR A 112 -9.18 -9.05 5.98
CA TYR A 112 -8.94 -10.37 5.38
C TYR A 112 -10.23 -10.95 4.82
N GLY A 113 -11.35 -10.86 5.54
CA GLY A 113 -12.66 -11.25 5.02
C GLY A 113 -13.12 -10.39 3.84
N CYS A 114 -12.76 -9.10 3.82
CA CYS A 114 -12.98 -8.27 2.64
C CYS A 114 -12.16 -8.76 1.44
N ALA A 115 -10.86 -9.04 1.64
CA ALA A 115 -9.99 -9.56 0.59
C ALA A 115 -10.47 -10.94 0.08
N ASP A 116 -10.86 -11.84 0.98
CA ASP A 116 -11.42 -13.16 0.67
C ASP A 116 -12.63 -13.04 -0.26
N PHE A 117 -13.56 -12.14 0.07
CA PHE A 117 -14.71 -11.87 -0.76
C PHE A 117 -14.29 -11.47 -2.18
N TYR A 118 -13.48 -10.42 -2.32
CA TYR A 118 -13.13 -9.93 -3.65
C TYR A 118 -12.32 -10.95 -4.46
N LEU A 119 -11.44 -11.73 -3.83
CA LEU A 119 -10.73 -12.84 -4.48
C LEU A 119 -11.69 -13.94 -4.96
N ALA A 120 -12.67 -14.32 -4.15
CA ALA A 120 -13.70 -15.28 -4.55
C ALA A 120 -14.57 -14.78 -5.72
N HIS A 121 -14.63 -13.46 -5.91
CA HIS A 121 -15.38 -12.80 -6.97
C HIS A 121 -14.52 -12.27 -8.12
N GLY A 122 -13.27 -12.75 -8.25
CA GLY A 122 -12.45 -12.56 -9.45
C GLY A 122 -11.49 -11.38 -9.41
N LEU A 123 -11.26 -10.77 -8.24
CA LEU A 123 -10.09 -9.92 -8.04
C LEU A 123 -8.82 -10.75 -8.25
N ASP A 124 -7.88 -10.21 -9.01
CA ASP A 124 -6.64 -10.91 -9.34
C ASP A 124 -5.64 -10.84 -8.16
N ILE A 125 -5.24 -12.01 -7.65
CA ILE A 125 -4.26 -12.15 -6.56
C ILE A 125 -2.87 -11.60 -6.94
N ASP A 126 -2.56 -11.64 -8.23
CA ASP A 126 -1.24 -11.33 -8.80
C ASP A 126 -1.22 -9.98 -9.52
N ALA A 127 -2.31 -9.21 -9.46
CA ALA A 127 -2.31 -7.87 -10.02
C ALA A 127 -1.38 -6.93 -9.23
N ALA A 128 -0.50 -6.26 -9.97
CA ALA A 128 0.29 -5.16 -9.43
C ALA A 128 -0.59 -3.91 -9.33
N ASP A 129 -0.44 -3.17 -8.25
CA ASP A 129 -1.08 -1.88 -8.04
C ASP A 129 -0.82 -0.95 -9.23
N PRO A 130 -1.84 -0.56 -10.01
CA PRO A 130 -1.66 0.19 -11.24
C PRO A 130 -1.54 1.69 -11.01
N ARG A 131 -1.73 2.20 -9.79
CA ARG A 131 -1.68 3.65 -9.48
C ARG A 131 -0.30 4.23 -9.79
N GLU A 132 -0.23 5.42 -10.37
CA GLU A 132 1.03 6.04 -10.81
C GLU A 132 1.96 6.43 -9.67
N ASP A 133 1.40 6.72 -8.50
CA ASP A 133 2.12 7.10 -7.29
C ASP A 133 2.54 5.89 -6.42
N SER A 134 2.20 4.67 -6.83
CA SER A 134 2.56 3.44 -6.11
C SER A 134 3.90 2.86 -6.58
N GLU A 135 4.42 1.88 -5.83
CA GLU A 135 5.60 1.12 -6.23
C GLU A 135 5.30 -0.01 -7.24
N LYS A 136 4.07 -0.11 -7.75
CA LYS A 136 3.60 -1.19 -8.63
C LYS A 136 3.83 -2.58 -8.02
N LEU A 137 3.47 -2.73 -6.74
CA LEU A 137 3.59 -4.00 -6.01
C LEU A 137 2.32 -4.82 -6.18
N THR A 138 2.46 -6.15 -6.22
CA THR A 138 1.34 -7.06 -5.98
C THR A 138 1.05 -7.15 -4.48
N GLY A 139 -0.07 -7.77 -4.09
CA GLY A 139 -0.38 -8.05 -2.68
C GLY A 139 0.74 -8.82 -1.97
N LEU A 140 1.34 -9.80 -2.66
CA LEU A 140 2.49 -10.57 -2.17
C LEU A 140 3.70 -9.67 -1.87
N PHE A 141 4.05 -8.76 -2.80
CA PHE A 141 5.20 -7.87 -2.62
C PHE A 141 4.95 -6.83 -1.53
N TYR A 142 3.72 -6.36 -1.40
CA TYR A 142 3.32 -5.45 -0.32
C TYR A 142 3.48 -6.09 1.06
N ALA A 143 3.08 -7.37 1.21
CA ALA A 143 3.29 -8.14 2.44
C ALA A 143 4.79 -8.28 2.79
N ILE A 144 5.63 -8.56 1.78
CA ILE A 144 7.08 -8.61 1.94
C ILE A 144 7.62 -7.24 2.37
N GLN A 145 7.19 -6.15 1.73
CA GLN A 145 7.62 -4.79 2.07
C GLN A 145 7.31 -4.44 3.52
N ARG A 146 6.07 -4.70 3.96
CA ARG A 146 5.59 -4.48 5.33
C ARG A 146 6.23 -5.39 6.36
N ASN A 147 7.00 -6.41 5.93
CA ASN A 147 7.57 -7.44 6.80
C ASN A 147 6.48 -8.14 7.62
N ASP A 148 5.34 -8.45 6.97
CA ASP A 148 4.12 -8.96 7.61
C ASP A 148 3.92 -10.45 7.30
N PRO A 149 4.22 -11.36 8.25
CA PRO A 149 4.06 -12.79 8.04
C PRO A 149 2.60 -13.23 7.88
N LYS A 150 1.64 -12.53 8.48
CA LYS A 150 0.22 -12.90 8.40
C LYS A 150 -0.30 -12.60 7.00
N MET A 151 -0.02 -11.39 6.52
CA MET A 151 -0.38 -10.99 5.16
C MET A 151 0.35 -11.83 4.12
N LEU A 152 1.63 -12.13 4.33
CA LEU A 152 2.38 -13.01 3.43
C LEU A 152 1.74 -14.39 3.34
N ARG A 153 1.34 -14.96 4.49
CA ARG A 153 0.68 -16.26 4.54
C ARG A 153 -0.63 -16.24 3.77
N PHE A 154 -1.43 -15.19 3.97
CA PHE A 154 -2.69 -15.00 3.24
C PHE A 154 -2.48 -15.04 1.72
N MET A 155 -1.51 -14.28 1.20
CA MET A 155 -1.23 -14.28 -0.24
C MET A 155 -0.83 -15.67 -0.76
N ILE A 156 0.03 -16.38 -0.02
CA ILE A 156 0.46 -17.74 -0.37
C ILE A 156 -0.72 -18.72 -0.37
N ASP A 157 -1.57 -18.67 0.66
CA ASP A 157 -2.72 -19.57 0.79
C ASP A 157 -3.76 -19.35 -0.31
N HIS A 158 -3.84 -18.14 -0.86
CA HIS A 158 -4.67 -17.78 -2.02
C HIS A 158 -3.99 -18.03 -3.38
N GLY A 159 -2.79 -18.62 -3.39
CA GLY A 159 -2.13 -19.05 -4.61
C GLY A 159 -1.39 -17.95 -5.36
N ALA A 160 -0.96 -16.88 -4.68
CA ALA A 160 -0.10 -15.86 -5.28
C ALA A 160 1.16 -16.48 -5.93
N ASP A 161 1.49 -16.04 -7.14
CA ASP A 161 2.66 -16.51 -7.88
C ASP A 161 3.95 -15.94 -7.28
N LEU A 162 4.75 -16.83 -6.65
CA LEU A 162 6.03 -16.46 -6.06
C LEU A 162 7.12 -16.15 -7.08
N GLU A 163 6.95 -16.59 -8.32
CA GLU A 163 7.87 -16.42 -9.43
C GLU A 163 7.54 -15.21 -10.32
N GLN A 164 6.35 -14.62 -10.15
CA GLN A 164 5.97 -13.37 -10.79
C GLN A 164 6.93 -12.25 -10.38
N ARG A 165 7.26 -11.41 -11.37
CA ARG A 165 8.07 -10.22 -11.14
C ARG A 165 7.18 -9.02 -10.89
N ALA A 166 7.53 -8.24 -9.88
CA ALA A 166 6.80 -7.02 -9.55
C ALA A 166 7.72 -5.97 -8.92
N GLY A 167 7.15 -4.78 -8.69
CA GLY A 167 7.83 -3.64 -8.12
C GLY A 167 8.81 -2.94 -9.07
N LYS A 168 9.34 -1.81 -8.62
CA LYS A 168 10.28 -0.96 -9.39
C LYS A 168 11.49 -1.67 -9.97
N ASN A 169 11.93 -2.76 -9.36
CA ASN A 169 13.13 -3.50 -9.76
C ASN A 169 12.83 -4.73 -10.63
N ASP A 170 11.55 -4.98 -10.96
CA ASP A 170 11.11 -6.15 -11.74
C ASP A 170 11.74 -7.46 -11.24
N THR A 171 11.65 -7.67 -9.92
CA THR A 171 12.30 -8.80 -9.24
C THR A 171 11.25 -9.80 -8.78
N ARG A 172 11.65 -11.04 -8.46
CA ARG A 172 10.79 -12.06 -7.86
C ARG A 172 10.69 -11.88 -6.35
N ALA A 173 9.68 -12.49 -5.72
CA ALA A 173 9.39 -12.36 -4.29
C ALA A 173 10.63 -12.60 -3.40
N MET A 174 11.34 -13.71 -3.62
CA MET A 174 12.55 -14.03 -2.86
C MET A 174 13.65 -12.98 -3.04
N GLY A 175 13.89 -12.55 -4.29
CA GLY A 175 14.88 -11.50 -4.58
C GLY A 175 14.54 -10.16 -3.93
N TYR A 176 13.25 -9.80 -3.89
CA TYR A 176 12.77 -8.60 -3.21
C TYR A 176 12.99 -8.67 -1.70
N ALA A 177 12.70 -9.81 -1.07
CA ALA A 177 12.91 -10.00 0.37
C ALA A 177 14.39 -9.83 0.76
N TYR A 178 15.32 -10.43 0.01
CA TYR A 178 16.75 -10.24 0.22
C TYR A 178 17.21 -8.81 -0.02
N PHE A 179 16.72 -8.16 -1.10
CA PHE A 179 17.03 -6.76 -1.37
C PHE A 179 16.66 -5.86 -0.19
N LEU A 180 15.45 -6.03 0.38
CA LEU A 180 15.01 -5.24 1.53
C LEU A 180 15.81 -5.55 2.80
N ALA A 181 16.19 -6.81 3.01
CA ALA A 181 17.01 -7.21 4.16
C ALA A 181 18.42 -6.59 4.11
N ILE A 182 19.00 -6.49 2.90
CA ILE A 182 20.29 -5.83 2.69
C ILE A 182 20.16 -4.31 2.79
N LYS A 183 19.06 -3.74 2.28
CA LYS A 183 18.79 -2.29 2.28
C LYS A 183 18.63 -1.73 3.70
N ASP A 184 17.98 -2.46 4.60
CA ASP A 184 17.84 -2.06 6.00
C ASP A 184 18.04 -3.24 6.95
N GLN A 185 19.29 -3.42 7.39
CA GLN A 185 19.73 -4.51 8.28
C GLN A 185 19.13 -4.42 9.70
N ARG A 186 18.46 -3.32 10.06
CA ARG A 186 17.82 -3.18 11.36
C ARG A 186 16.50 -3.94 11.45
N ILE A 187 15.90 -4.27 10.31
CA ILE A 187 14.63 -5.00 10.23
C ILE A 187 14.96 -6.48 9.99
N ASP A 188 14.62 -7.33 10.95
CA ASP A 188 14.75 -8.78 10.78
C ASP A 188 13.66 -9.29 9.83
N ARG A 189 14.10 -9.77 8.66
CA ARG A 189 13.24 -10.33 7.61
C ARG A 189 13.39 -11.85 7.47
N ASN A 190 14.12 -12.51 8.37
CA ASN A 190 14.38 -13.96 8.31
C ASN A 190 13.09 -14.77 8.31
N ARG A 191 12.06 -14.31 9.04
CA ARG A 191 10.75 -14.98 9.04
C ARG A 191 10.08 -14.95 7.66
N ILE A 192 10.10 -13.81 6.99
CA ILE A 192 9.56 -13.65 5.62
C ILE A 192 10.35 -14.53 4.64
N ILE A 193 11.68 -14.44 4.70
CA ILE A 193 12.57 -15.23 3.83
C ILE A 193 12.34 -16.73 4.04
N GLY A 194 12.27 -17.20 5.28
CA GLY A 194 12.03 -18.62 5.59
C GLY A 194 10.66 -19.13 5.13
N MET A 195 9.62 -18.30 5.18
CA MET A 195 8.30 -18.65 4.65
C MET A 195 8.32 -18.81 3.13
N LEU A 196 8.95 -17.87 2.41
CA LEU A 196 9.11 -17.95 0.96
C LEU A 196 9.96 -19.16 0.55
N ASP A 197 11.06 -19.42 1.26
CA ASP A 197 11.97 -20.53 0.99
C ASP A 197 11.29 -21.89 1.15
N SER A 198 10.55 -22.05 2.24
CA SER A 198 9.77 -23.25 2.52
C SER A 198 8.73 -23.51 1.42
N GLU A 199 8.05 -22.45 0.98
CA GLU A 199 6.98 -22.55 -0.01
C GLU A 199 7.52 -22.81 -1.42
N LEU A 200 8.58 -22.12 -1.84
CA LEU A 200 9.25 -22.38 -3.12
C LEU A 200 9.79 -23.82 -3.18
N THR A 201 10.37 -24.32 -2.08
CA THR A 201 10.83 -25.71 -1.99
C THR A 201 9.67 -26.70 -2.11
N ARG A 202 8.53 -26.39 -1.49
CA ARG A 202 7.31 -27.20 -1.59
C ARG A 202 6.79 -27.25 -3.02
N GLN A 203 6.73 -26.11 -3.71
CA GLN A 203 6.28 -26.01 -5.10
C GLN A 203 7.23 -26.75 -6.05
N ALA A 204 8.54 -26.61 -5.89
CA ALA A 204 9.53 -27.34 -6.67
C ALA A 204 9.37 -28.86 -6.52
N SER A 205 9.22 -29.34 -5.27
CA SER A 205 9.03 -30.77 -4.98
C SER A 205 7.73 -31.33 -5.56
N ALA A 206 6.66 -30.52 -5.59
CA ALA A 206 5.39 -30.91 -6.19
C ALA A 206 5.48 -31.02 -7.73
N ASN A 207 6.26 -30.15 -8.36
CA ASN A 207 6.47 -30.15 -9.81
C ASN A 207 7.35 -31.32 -10.29
N ASP A 208 8.28 -31.79 -9.44
CA ASP A 208 9.16 -32.93 -9.72
C ASP A 208 8.52 -34.29 -9.42
N ALA A 209 7.34 -34.31 -8.77
CA ALA A 209 6.64 -35.55 -8.47
C ALA A 209 6.22 -36.22 -9.80
N PRO A 210 6.64 -37.48 -10.07
CA PRO A 210 6.20 -38.17 -11.27
C PRO A 210 4.67 -38.22 -11.25
N ALA A 211 4.03 -37.95 -12.40
CA ALA A 211 2.59 -38.09 -12.60
C ALA A 211 2.18 -39.55 -12.38
N ALA A 212 2.09 -39.95 -11.11
CA ALA A 212 1.81 -41.30 -10.70
C ALA A 212 0.29 -41.52 -10.81
N ASP A 213 -0.04 -42.25 -11.88
CA ASP A 213 -1.19 -43.14 -11.98
C ASP A 213 -2.54 -42.56 -12.42
N ALA A 214 -2.57 -41.97 -13.62
CA ALA A 214 -3.79 -41.92 -14.44
C ALA A 214 -3.94 -43.14 -15.37
N SER A 215 -3.11 -44.18 -15.23
CA SER A 215 -3.04 -45.32 -16.17
C SER A 215 -3.60 -46.65 -15.64
N ALA A 216 -3.86 -46.78 -14.33
CA ALA A 216 -4.44 -47.99 -13.75
C ALA A 216 -5.97 -48.12 -13.92
N ALA A 217 -6.71 -47.05 -14.25
CA ALA A 217 -8.17 -47.10 -14.35
C ALA A 217 -8.71 -47.64 -15.70
N GLN A 218 -7.87 -47.79 -16.72
CA GLN A 218 -8.34 -48.06 -18.10
C GLN A 218 -8.15 -49.50 -18.58
N ARG A 219 -7.83 -50.45 -17.67
CA ARG A 219 -7.61 -51.87 -18.01
C ARG A 219 -8.62 -52.85 -17.38
N SER A 220 -9.77 -52.38 -16.89
CA SER A 220 -10.81 -53.26 -16.33
C SER A 220 -12.06 -53.47 -17.21
N ASP A 221 -12.18 -52.81 -18.36
CA ASP A 221 -13.34 -52.94 -19.26
C ASP A 221 -13.08 -53.80 -20.52
N ALA A 222 -12.05 -54.64 -20.51
CA ALA A 222 -11.77 -55.56 -21.62
C ALA A 222 -11.40 -56.96 -21.09
N ALA A 223 -12.39 -57.68 -20.57
CA ALA A 223 -12.38 -59.15 -20.46
C ALA A 223 -13.81 -59.69 -20.41
#